data_AF-A0A0Q9Y5X8-F1
#
_entry.id   AF-A0A0Q9Y5X8-F1
#
_cell.length_a   1.000
_cell.length_b   1.000
_cell.length_c   1.000
_cell.angle_alpha   90.00
_cell.angle_beta   90.00
_cell.angle_gamma   90.00
#
_symmetry.space_group_name_H-M   'P 1'
#
loop_
_entity.id
_entity.type
_entity.pdbx_description
1 polymer ?
#
loop_
_entity_poly.entity_id
_entity_poly.type
_entity_poly.pdbx_seq_one_letter_code
_entity_poly.pdbx_strand_id
1 'polypeptide(L)'
;MLFPHIQYRTNILVSLGRKENQIPLTDKDLAEVFGINKRYVSGIITELKEIGVITETREGYYKVNERYHFRGRSREDTYIGYYKVNERYHFRGRSREDTYMLVKTFHTTLNKIKVNPAELGVLYKLLPYIHYESNLVCENPFEDDPRKVRFLNTSEIAGKVGLSRQKLNDTLRKLVSAGAIATIQRKSGIVPQASDGDGRETVVLINPYVITRKREDHSVITLQLFSNSF
;
A
#
# COMPACT_ATOMS: atom_id res chain seq x y z
N MET A 1 -0.88 -10.98 5.04
CA MET A 1 -1.86 -9.99 5.57
C MET A 1 -2.31 -10.51 6.94
N LEU A 2 -2.21 -9.73 8.03
CA LEU A 2 -2.48 -10.21 9.39
C LEU A 2 -3.97 -10.42 9.72
N PHE A 3 -4.87 -9.73 9.02
CA PHE A 3 -6.29 -9.69 9.34
C PHE A 3 -6.97 -11.06 9.53
N PRO A 4 -6.75 -12.07 8.65
CA PRO A 4 -7.36 -13.39 8.82
C PRO A 4 -6.89 -14.13 10.08
N HIS A 5 -5.79 -13.69 10.68
CA HIS A 5 -5.16 -14.29 11.83
C HIS A 5 -5.54 -13.61 13.15
N ILE A 6 -6.42 -12.59 13.16
CA ILE A 6 -6.78 -11.89 14.40
C ILE A 6 -7.96 -12.63 15.08
N GLN A 7 -7.76 -13.16 16.29
CA GLN A 7 -8.80 -13.88 17.03
C GLN A 7 -9.90 -12.95 17.58
N TYR A 8 -11.14 -13.18 17.17
CA TYR A 8 -12.32 -12.31 17.38
C TYR A 8 -12.53 -11.71 18.79
N ARG A 9 -12.21 -12.46 19.84
CA ARG A 9 -12.46 -12.02 21.23
C ARG A 9 -11.29 -11.34 21.90
N THR A 10 -10.07 -11.67 21.49
CA THR A 10 -8.85 -11.33 22.23
C THR A 10 -7.92 -10.41 21.44
N ASN A 11 -8.13 -10.33 20.12
CA ASN A 11 -7.22 -9.72 19.14
C ASN A 11 -5.82 -10.34 19.11
N ILE A 12 -5.66 -11.54 19.69
CA ILE A 12 -4.43 -12.32 19.60
C ILE A 12 -4.28 -12.83 18.17
N LEU A 13 -3.05 -12.76 17.64
CA LEU A 13 -2.70 -13.36 16.36
C LEU A 13 -2.64 -14.88 16.52
N VAL A 14 -3.43 -15.60 15.72
CA VAL A 14 -3.60 -17.06 15.78
C VAL A 14 -3.53 -17.72 14.40
N SER A 15 -3.30 -19.03 14.39
CA SER A 15 -3.41 -19.87 13.21
C SER A 15 -4.80 -19.83 12.57
N LEU A 16 -4.87 -20.10 11.26
CA LEU A 16 -6.16 -20.25 10.58
C LEU A 16 -6.81 -21.57 10.98
N GLY A 17 -8.12 -21.56 11.23
CA GLY A 17 -8.88 -22.76 11.62
C GLY A 17 -10.13 -22.43 12.42
N ARG A 18 -10.86 -23.48 12.82
CA ARG A 18 -11.98 -23.36 13.78
C ARG A 18 -11.45 -22.83 15.11
N LYS A 19 -12.29 -22.07 15.84
CA LYS A 19 -11.88 -21.32 17.03
C LYS A 19 -11.24 -22.19 18.10
N GLU A 20 -11.74 -23.40 18.29
CA GLU A 20 -11.25 -24.41 19.23
C GLU A 20 -9.84 -24.92 18.90
N ASN A 21 -9.38 -24.76 17.66
CA ASN A 21 -8.08 -25.25 17.17
C ASN A 21 -7.09 -24.10 16.90
N GLN A 22 -7.45 -22.86 17.25
CA GLN A 22 -6.60 -21.69 17.03
C GLN A 22 -5.49 -21.66 18.07
N ILE A 23 -4.25 -21.59 17.58
CA ILE A 23 -3.05 -21.52 18.41
C ILE A 23 -2.40 -20.14 18.17
N PRO A 24 -1.92 -19.45 19.22
CA PRO A 24 -1.19 -18.19 19.05
C PRO A 24 -0.01 -18.34 18.08
N LEU A 25 0.15 -17.37 17.17
CA LEU A 25 1.24 -17.37 16.20
C LEU A 25 2.58 -17.11 16.88
N THR A 26 3.57 -17.94 16.54
CA THR A 26 4.98 -17.71 16.87
C THR A 26 5.67 -16.84 15.81
N ASP A 27 6.91 -16.41 16.07
CA ASP A 27 7.75 -15.74 15.07
C ASP A 27 7.93 -16.57 13.79
N LYS A 28 7.99 -17.90 13.92
CA LYS A 28 8.05 -18.81 12.76
C LYS A 28 6.78 -18.67 11.92
N ASP A 29 5.62 -18.72 12.56
CA ASP A 29 4.34 -18.68 11.84
C ASP A 29 4.11 -17.29 11.23
N LEU A 30 4.54 -16.23 11.93
CA LEU A 30 4.53 -14.87 11.38
C LEU A 30 5.44 -14.73 10.15
N ALA A 31 6.59 -15.41 10.11
CA ALA A 31 7.43 -15.48 8.90
C ALA A 31 6.64 -15.98 7.69
N GLU A 32 5.88 -17.05 7.90
CA GLU A 32 5.07 -17.70 6.87
C GLU A 32 3.90 -16.79 6.46
N VAL A 33 3.20 -16.18 7.42
CA VAL A 33 2.10 -15.22 7.18
C VAL A 33 2.55 -13.99 6.42
N PHE A 34 3.76 -13.50 6.69
CA PHE A 34 4.36 -12.38 5.96
C PHE A 34 5.00 -12.81 4.64
N GLY A 35 5.23 -14.11 4.41
CA GLY A 35 5.94 -14.60 3.23
C GLY A 35 7.41 -14.15 3.19
N ILE A 36 8.08 -14.10 4.34
CA ILE A 36 9.47 -13.65 4.49
C ILE A 36 10.34 -14.68 5.20
N ASN A 37 11.66 -14.54 5.06
CA ASN A 37 12.59 -15.37 5.81
C ASN A 37 12.51 -15.03 7.31
N LYS A 38 12.53 -16.07 8.17
CA LYS A 38 12.49 -15.97 9.64
C LYS A 38 13.48 -14.94 10.21
N ARG A 39 14.66 -14.80 9.60
CA ARG A 39 15.69 -13.84 10.03
C ARG A 39 15.22 -12.38 10.05
N TYR A 40 14.18 -12.05 9.26
CA TYR A 40 13.65 -10.69 9.16
C TYR A 40 12.44 -10.43 10.05
N VAL A 41 11.83 -11.48 10.60
CA VAL A 41 10.55 -11.37 11.32
C VAL A 41 10.72 -10.59 12.61
N SER A 42 11.77 -10.86 13.39
CA SER A 42 12.03 -10.15 14.65
C SER A 42 12.14 -8.64 14.46
N GLY A 43 12.77 -8.20 13.36
CA GLY A 43 12.85 -6.78 13.01
C GLY A 43 11.48 -6.17 12.72
N ILE A 44 10.63 -6.85 11.94
CA ILE A 44 9.27 -6.40 11.65
C ILE A 44 8.42 -6.37 12.94
N ILE A 45 8.50 -7.39 13.78
CA ILE A 45 7.78 -7.43 15.05
C ILE A 45 8.18 -6.26 15.95
N THR A 46 9.48 -5.97 16.01
CA THR A 46 10.00 -4.81 16.77
C THR A 46 9.43 -3.51 16.24
N GLU A 47 9.50 -3.29 14.92
CA GLU A 47 8.95 -2.09 14.29
C GLU A 47 7.43 -1.97 14.52
N LEU A 48 6.66 -3.06 14.35
CA LEU A 48 5.23 -3.10 14.61
C LEU A 48 4.87 -2.80 16.08
N LYS A 49 5.72 -3.20 17.03
CA LYS A 49 5.59 -2.87 18.46
C LYS A 49 5.88 -1.40 18.71
N GLU A 50 6.95 -0.86 18.12
CA GLU A 50 7.34 0.55 18.26
C GLU A 50 6.27 1.51 17.73
N ILE A 51 5.68 1.21 16.57
CA ILE A 51 4.57 2.00 16.02
C ILE A 51 3.21 1.68 16.70
N GLY A 52 3.20 0.73 17.65
CA GLY A 52 2.03 0.39 18.45
C GLY A 52 0.95 -0.39 17.71
N VAL A 53 1.24 -0.99 16.56
CA VAL A 53 0.29 -1.82 15.80
C VAL A 53 0.03 -3.15 16.50
N ILE A 54 1.07 -3.74 17.09
CA ILE A 54 0.96 -4.94 17.93
C ILE A 54 1.57 -4.70 19.31
N THR A 55 1.11 -5.47 20.29
CA THR A 55 1.68 -5.55 21.64
C THR A 55 1.95 -7.01 21.96
N GLU A 56 2.93 -7.28 22.82
CA GLU A 56 3.20 -8.62 23.30
C GLU A 56 2.55 -8.82 24.68
N THR A 57 1.85 -9.94 24.88
CA THR A 57 1.26 -10.30 26.18
C THR A 57 2.34 -10.82 27.13
N ARG A 58 2.01 -10.94 28.42
CA ARG A 58 2.92 -11.54 29.40
C ARG A 58 3.23 -13.01 29.10
N GLU A 59 2.33 -13.70 28.40
CA GLU A 59 2.56 -15.08 27.95
C GLU A 59 3.35 -15.18 26.62
N GLY A 60 3.79 -14.05 26.05
CA GLY A 60 4.57 -14.01 24.80
C GLY A 60 3.74 -14.04 23.52
N TYR A 61 2.44 -13.75 23.59
CA TYR A 61 1.58 -13.73 22.40
C TYR A 61 1.49 -12.33 21.80
N TYR A 62 1.32 -12.25 20.48
CA TYR A 62 1.11 -10.97 19.81
C TYR A 62 -0.36 -10.62 19.74
N LYS A 63 -0.73 -9.45 20.27
CA LYS A 63 -2.07 -8.86 20.21
C LYS A 63 -2.08 -7.64 19.30
N VAL A 64 -3.04 -7.54 18.39
CA VAL A 64 -3.22 -6.35 17.55
C VAL A 64 -3.93 -5.25 18.34
N ASN A 65 -3.40 -4.03 18.26
CA ASN A 65 -3.93 -2.87 18.95
C ASN A 65 -5.27 -2.42 18.33
N GLU A 66 -6.26 -2.20 19.21
CA GLU A 66 -7.63 -1.82 18.86
C GLU A 66 -7.71 -0.46 18.16
N ARG A 67 -6.71 0.40 18.34
CA ARG A 67 -6.57 1.66 17.59
C ARG A 67 -6.49 1.43 16.08
N TYR A 68 -5.89 0.33 15.65
CA TYR A 68 -5.68 0.01 14.23
C TYR A 68 -6.75 -0.95 13.70
N HIS A 69 -7.19 -1.89 14.53
CA HIS A 69 -8.19 -2.89 14.17
C HIS A 69 -9.22 -3.02 15.29
N PHE A 70 -10.45 -2.58 15.05
CA PHE A 70 -11.51 -2.64 16.05
C PHE A 70 -12.65 -3.57 15.62
N ARG A 71 -13.38 -4.02 16.62
CA ARG A 71 -14.51 -4.92 16.50
C ARG A 71 -15.81 -4.12 16.56
N GLY A 72 -16.75 -4.45 15.67
CA GLY A 72 -18.11 -3.92 15.73
C GLY A 72 -19.15 -5.03 15.96
N ARG A 73 -20.32 -4.62 16.42
CA ARG A 73 -21.56 -5.39 16.32
C ARG A 73 -22.43 -4.70 15.27
N SER A 74 -23.01 -5.45 14.34
CA SER A 74 -24.04 -4.90 13.45
C SER A 74 -25.27 -4.53 14.29
N ARG A 75 -25.90 -3.38 13.99
CA ARG A 75 -27.16 -2.98 14.64
C ARG A 75 -28.38 -3.69 14.02
N GLU A 76 -28.27 -4.21 12.80
CA GLU A 76 -29.38 -4.84 12.07
C GLU A 76 -29.41 -6.37 12.19
N ASP A 77 -28.27 -7.02 12.48
CA ASP A 77 -28.19 -8.47 12.65
C ASP A 77 -27.47 -8.81 13.95
N THR A 78 -28.23 -9.16 14.98
CA THR A 78 -27.78 -9.34 16.37
C THR A 78 -26.76 -10.48 16.57
N TYR A 79 -26.39 -11.22 15.53
CA TYR A 79 -25.53 -12.40 15.62
C TYR A 79 -24.22 -12.37 14.84
N ILE A 80 -23.96 -11.36 13.99
CA ILE A 80 -22.74 -11.34 13.18
C ILE A 80 -21.77 -10.27 13.67
N GLY A 81 -20.70 -10.75 14.28
CA GLY A 81 -19.55 -9.96 14.66
C GLY A 81 -18.63 -9.68 13.49
N TYR A 82 -18.18 -8.43 13.32
CA TYR A 82 -17.23 -8.08 12.25
C TYR A 82 -15.95 -7.42 12.79
N TYR A 83 -14.89 -7.58 12.01
CA TYR A 83 -13.63 -6.88 12.17
C TYR A 83 -13.55 -5.74 11.16
N LYS A 84 -13.12 -4.57 11.63
CA LYS A 84 -12.92 -3.38 10.79
C LYS A 84 -11.52 -2.82 11.04
N VAL A 85 -10.80 -2.55 9.96
CA VAL A 85 -9.57 -1.75 10.05
C VAL A 85 -10.01 -0.30 10.24
N ASN A 86 -9.32 0.42 11.12
CA ASN A 86 -9.66 1.80 11.37
C ASN A 86 -9.54 2.61 10.07
N GLU A 87 -10.63 3.26 9.69
CA GLU A 87 -10.78 3.96 8.40
C GLU A 87 -9.77 5.10 8.24
N ARG A 88 -9.24 5.64 9.34
CA ARG A 88 -8.12 6.58 9.32
C ARG A 88 -6.86 6.00 8.68
N TYR A 89 -6.65 4.69 8.82
CA TYR A 89 -5.45 3.98 8.35
C TYR A 89 -5.72 3.12 7.12
N HIS A 90 -6.89 2.49 7.04
CA HIS A 90 -7.32 1.71 5.88
C HIS A 90 -8.85 1.53 5.93
N PHE A 91 -9.55 1.86 4.85
CA PHE A 91 -10.98 1.59 4.72
C PHE A 91 -11.26 0.73 3.49
N ARG A 92 -12.26 -0.16 3.62
CA ARG A 92 -12.70 -1.05 2.55
C ARG A 92 -14.17 -0.77 2.28
N GLY A 93 -14.50 -0.23 1.10
CA GLY A 93 -15.88 0.08 0.72
C GLY A 93 -16.02 1.27 -0.22
N ARG A 94 -17.28 1.65 -0.50
CA ARG A 94 -17.60 2.88 -1.23
C ARG A 94 -17.10 4.08 -0.42
N SER A 95 -16.62 5.10 -1.13
CA SER A 95 -16.29 6.38 -0.49
C SER A 95 -17.56 6.91 0.16
N ARG A 96 -17.46 7.48 1.37
CA ARG A 96 -18.55 8.30 1.89
C ARG A 96 -18.64 9.58 1.04
N GLU A 97 -19.83 10.19 0.97
CA GLU A 97 -20.08 11.40 0.16
C GLU A 97 -19.18 12.59 0.55
N ASP A 98 -18.72 12.61 1.79
CA ASP A 98 -17.89 13.64 2.41
C ASP A 98 -16.37 13.43 2.21
N THR A 99 -15.93 12.33 1.59
CA THR A 99 -14.50 12.08 1.43
C THR A 99 -13.98 12.65 0.10
N TYR A 100 -13.38 13.84 0.18
CA TYR A 100 -12.75 14.52 -0.96
C TYR A 100 -11.40 13.84 -1.30
N MET A 101 -11.16 13.57 -2.59
CA MET A 101 -9.88 13.13 -3.18
C MET A 101 -9.19 11.90 -2.54
N LEU A 102 -9.69 10.70 -2.86
CA LEU A 102 -9.15 9.43 -2.39
C LEU A 102 -8.41 8.64 -3.48
N VAL A 103 -7.27 8.03 -3.11
CA VAL A 103 -6.59 6.99 -3.87
C VAL A 103 -6.86 5.63 -3.22
N LYS A 104 -7.39 4.67 -3.97
CA LYS A 104 -7.67 3.30 -3.46
C LYS A 104 -6.86 2.26 -4.21
N THR A 105 -6.37 1.25 -3.51
CA THR A 105 -5.75 0.07 -4.12
C THR A 105 -6.78 -1.03 -4.34
N PHE A 106 -6.74 -1.71 -5.49
CA PHE A 106 -7.56 -2.89 -5.73
C PHE A 106 -6.90 -4.15 -5.18
N HIS A 107 -7.48 -4.74 -4.15
CA HIS A 107 -6.95 -5.99 -3.58
C HIS A 107 -6.85 -7.12 -4.63
N THR A 108 -7.82 -7.22 -5.54
CA THR A 108 -7.83 -8.21 -6.62
C THR A 108 -6.68 -8.01 -7.60
N THR A 109 -6.41 -6.76 -8.04
CA THR A 109 -5.27 -6.48 -8.92
C THR A 109 -3.95 -6.65 -8.19
N LEU A 110 -3.84 -6.13 -6.95
CA LEU A 110 -2.64 -6.30 -6.12
C LEU A 110 -2.24 -7.77 -5.94
N ASN A 111 -3.21 -8.68 -5.78
CA ASN A 111 -2.92 -10.11 -5.66
C ASN A 111 -2.42 -10.76 -6.98
N LYS A 112 -2.67 -10.14 -8.13
CA LYS A 112 -2.14 -10.60 -9.44
C LYS A 112 -0.71 -10.10 -9.68
N ILE A 113 -0.30 -9.03 -9.01
CA ILE A 113 1.06 -8.48 -9.10
C ILE A 113 2.02 -9.42 -8.35
N LYS A 114 2.90 -10.09 -9.09
CA LYS A 114 3.90 -11.01 -8.55
C LYS A 114 5.12 -10.25 -7.99
N VAL A 115 4.93 -9.56 -6.88
CA VAL A 115 6.00 -8.85 -6.14
C VAL A 115 6.06 -9.30 -4.69
N ASN A 116 7.21 -9.09 -4.04
CA ASN A 116 7.36 -9.42 -2.63
C ASN A 116 6.73 -8.34 -1.72
N PRO A 117 6.54 -8.63 -0.42
CA PRO A 117 5.95 -7.68 0.52
C PRO A 117 6.69 -6.35 0.64
N ALA A 118 8.02 -6.33 0.44
CA ALA A 118 8.80 -5.10 0.53
C ALA A 118 8.55 -4.17 -0.67
N GLU A 119 8.47 -4.74 -1.88
CA GLU A 119 8.09 -4.02 -3.11
C GLU A 119 6.65 -3.49 -3.00
N LEU A 120 5.74 -4.30 -2.49
CA LEU A 120 4.37 -3.85 -2.21
C LEU A 120 4.37 -2.71 -1.18
N GLY A 121 5.18 -2.81 -0.13
CA GLY A 121 5.34 -1.75 0.87
C GLY A 121 5.79 -0.41 0.27
N VAL A 122 6.68 -0.43 -0.74
CA VAL A 122 7.05 0.78 -1.47
C VAL A 122 5.85 1.37 -2.21
N LEU A 123 5.07 0.56 -2.91
CA LEU A 123 3.85 1.01 -3.59
C LEU A 123 2.86 1.66 -2.59
N TYR A 124 2.69 1.07 -1.41
CA TYR A 124 1.86 1.64 -0.34
C TYR A 124 2.40 2.98 0.18
N LYS A 125 3.71 3.11 0.39
CA LYS A 125 4.34 4.37 0.81
C LYS A 125 4.23 5.48 -0.24
N LEU A 126 4.04 5.13 -1.51
CA LEU A 126 3.85 6.10 -2.58
C LEU A 126 2.44 6.69 -2.63
N LEU A 127 1.42 6.02 -2.06
CA LEU A 127 0.02 6.45 -2.15
C LEU A 127 -0.24 7.93 -1.82
N PRO A 128 0.38 8.54 -0.78
CA PRO A 128 0.17 9.95 -0.45
C PRO A 128 0.75 10.92 -1.48
N TYR A 129 1.60 10.44 -2.38
CA TYR A 129 2.33 11.23 -3.37
C TYR A 129 1.79 11.01 -4.79
N ILE A 130 0.66 10.33 -4.93
CA ILE A 130 0.07 10.03 -6.24
C ILE A 130 -0.83 11.20 -6.64
N HIS A 131 -0.48 11.83 -7.75
CA HIS A 131 -1.28 12.89 -8.33
C HIS A 131 -2.69 12.41 -8.63
N TYR A 132 -3.67 13.11 -8.07
CA TYR A 132 -5.07 12.72 -8.10
C TYR A 132 -5.62 12.63 -9.52
N GLU A 133 -5.10 13.41 -10.48
CA GLU A 133 -5.59 13.40 -11.86
C GLU A 133 -4.67 12.73 -12.89
N SER A 134 -3.42 12.41 -12.54
CA SER A 134 -2.48 11.81 -13.51
C SER A 134 -1.83 10.51 -13.05
N ASN A 135 -2.01 10.08 -11.79
CA ASN A 135 -1.32 8.94 -11.18
C ASN A 135 0.21 9.07 -11.16
N LEU A 136 0.73 10.27 -11.43
CA LEU A 136 2.16 10.56 -11.38
C LEU A 136 2.60 10.71 -9.93
N VAL A 137 3.78 10.20 -9.61
CA VAL A 137 4.37 10.40 -8.29
C VAL A 137 4.94 11.82 -8.21
N CYS A 138 4.38 12.63 -7.31
CA CYS A 138 4.64 14.06 -7.16
C CYS A 138 4.54 14.52 -5.70
N GLU A 139 5.08 15.70 -5.39
CA GLU A 139 5.03 16.26 -4.04
C GLU A 139 3.66 16.88 -3.71
N ASN A 140 2.99 17.43 -4.73
CA ASN A 140 1.71 18.12 -4.64
C ASN A 140 0.61 17.29 -5.33
N PRO A 141 0.14 16.19 -4.71
CA PRO A 141 -0.79 15.24 -5.31
C PRO A 141 -2.18 15.82 -5.63
N PHE A 142 -2.51 17.01 -5.14
CA PHE A 142 -3.81 17.67 -5.31
C PHE A 142 -3.70 18.98 -6.11
N GLU A 143 -2.63 19.19 -6.87
CA GLU A 143 -2.48 20.38 -7.71
C GLU A 143 -3.39 20.30 -8.95
N ASP A 144 -4.27 21.27 -9.11
CA ASP A 144 -5.21 21.29 -10.23
C ASP A 144 -4.57 21.82 -11.53
N ASP A 145 -3.56 22.69 -11.47
CA ASP A 145 -2.87 23.19 -12.67
C ASP A 145 -1.79 22.19 -13.12
N PRO A 146 -1.94 21.49 -14.26
CA PRO A 146 -0.99 20.46 -14.69
C PRO A 146 0.44 20.97 -14.89
N ARG A 147 0.61 22.29 -15.09
CA ARG A 147 1.93 22.93 -15.28
C ARG A 147 2.66 23.16 -13.95
N LYS A 148 1.94 23.09 -12.83
CA LYS A 148 2.48 23.27 -11.48
C LYS A 148 2.71 21.94 -10.75
N VAL A 149 2.35 20.82 -11.37
CA VAL A 149 2.61 19.50 -10.79
C VAL A 149 4.11 19.27 -10.68
N ARG A 150 4.60 19.05 -9.46
CA ARG A 150 6.01 18.86 -9.13
C ARG A 150 6.30 17.39 -8.93
N PHE A 151 6.76 16.74 -10.00
CA PHE A 151 7.15 15.32 -9.95
C PHE A 151 8.29 15.09 -8.96
N LEU A 152 8.29 13.90 -8.36
CA LEU A 152 9.41 13.46 -7.53
C LEU A 152 10.38 12.66 -8.40
N ASN A 153 11.66 13.05 -8.37
CA ASN A 153 12.70 12.23 -8.98
C ASN A 153 13.04 11.03 -8.08
N THR A 154 13.82 10.09 -8.60
CA THR A 154 14.20 8.87 -7.88
C THR A 154 14.87 9.14 -6.52
N SER A 155 15.69 10.19 -6.41
CA SER A 155 16.39 10.51 -5.16
C SER A 155 15.41 11.00 -4.10
N GLU A 156 14.46 11.85 -4.47
CA GLU A 156 13.42 12.33 -3.57
C GLU A 156 12.49 11.19 -3.14
N ILE A 157 12.06 10.34 -4.08
CA ILE A 157 11.25 9.14 -3.76
C ILE A 157 12.00 8.27 -2.75
N ALA A 158 13.31 8.06 -2.95
CA ALA A 158 14.12 7.23 -2.06
C ALA A 158 14.10 7.76 -0.62
N GLY A 159 14.22 9.09 -0.47
CA GLY A 159 14.05 9.78 0.81
C GLY A 159 12.67 9.59 1.43
N LYS A 160 11.59 9.77 0.64
CA LYS A 160 10.21 9.61 1.12
C LYS A 160 9.87 8.18 1.55
N VAL A 161 10.39 7.16 0.84
CA VAL A 161 10.11 5.75 1.15
C VAL A 161 11.09 5.13 2.16
N GLY A 162 12.19 5.82 2.47
CA GLY A 162 13.23 5.38 3.40
C GLY A 162 14.14 4.30 2.82
N LEU A 163 14.51 4.40 1.55
CA LEU A 163 15.40 3.46 0.87
C LEU A 163 16.64 4.18 0.31
N SER A 164 17.73 3.43 0.09
CA SER A 164 18.84 3.94 -0.73
C SER A 164 18.39 4.06 -2.20
N ARG A 165 19.01 4.98 -2.95
CA ARG A 165 18.72 5.17 -4.38
C ARG A 165 18.88 3.89 -5.20
N GLN A 166 19.91 3.09 -4.90
CA GLN A 166 20.15 1.82 -5.57
C GLN A 166 19.01 0.82 -5.30
N LYS A 167 18.64 0.64 -4.02
CA LYS A 167 17.57 -0.28 -3.64
C LYS A 167 16.22 0.16 -4.21
N LEU A 168 15.95 1.47 -4.23
CA LEU A 168 14.75 1.99 -4.88
C LEU A 168 14.75 1.68 -6.38
N ASN A 169 15.85 1.91 -7.10
CA ASN A 169 15.92 1.60 -8.53
C ASN A 169 15.61 0.12 -8.82
N ASP A 170 16.16 -0.79 -8.02
CA ASP A 170 15.88 -2.22 -8.17
C ASP A 170 14.41 -2.56 -7.87
N THR A 171 13.82 -1.92 -6.85
CA THR A 171 12.39 -2.06 -6.56
C THR A 171 11.51 -1.50 -7.69
N LEU A 172 11.83 -0.32 -8.24
CA LEU A 172 11.09 0.28 -9.34
C LEU A 172 11.15 -0.62 -10.59
N ARG A 173 12.30 -1.19 -10.93
CA ARG A 173 12.43 -2.14 -12.04
C ARG A 173 11.50 -3.34 -11.87
N LYS A 174 11.46 -3.93 -10.67
CA LYS A 174 10.58 -5.07 -10.39
C LYS A 174 9.11 -4.70 -10.46
N LEU A 175 8.74 -3.52 -9.95
CA LEU A 175 7.37 -2.99 -10.07
C LEU A 175 7.00 -2.73 -11.53
N VAL A 176 7.93 -2.26 -12.37
CA VAL A 176 7.72 -2.13 -13.83
C VAL A 176 7.55 -3.49 -14.48
N SER A 177 8.45 -4.45 -14.23
CA SER A 177 8.35 -5.81 -14.77
C SER A 177 7.07 -6.52 -14.35
N ALA A 178 6.62 -6.24 -13.13
CA ALA A 178 5.36 -6.70 -12.60
C ALA A 178 4.23 -5.72 -12.88
N GLY A 179 4.26 -4.90 -13.94
CA GLY A 179 3.14 -4.09 -14.44
C GLY A 179 2.49 -3.10 -13.47
N ALA A 180 3.05 -2.90 -12.28
CA ALA A 180 2.45 -2.10 -11.21
C ALA A 180 2.64 -0.60 -11.44
N ILE A 181 3.73 -0.24 -12.12
CA ILE A 181 4.11 1.14 -12.43
C ILE A 181 4.73 1.19 -13.84
N ALA A 182 4.81 2.38 -14.40
CA ALA A 182 5.63 2.71 -15.55
C ALA A 182 6.64 3.80 -15.17
N THR A 183 7.80 3.78 -15.80
CA THR A 183 8.82 4.84 -15.67
C THR A 183 8.98 5.54 -17.01
N ILE A 184 8.78 6.85 -17.02
CA ILE A 184 8.79 7.66 -18.24
C ILE A 184 9.94 8.65 -18.16
N GLN A 185 10.77 8.72 -19.19
CA GLN A 185 11.77 9.78 -19.31
C GLN A 185 11.07 11.11 -19.63
N ARG A 186 11.38 12.19 -18.90
CA ARG A 186 10.75 13.51 -19.07
C ARG A 186 10.85 14.05 -20.50
N LYS A 187 11.94 13.76 -21.22
CA LYS A 187 12.13 14.13 -22.65
C LYS A 187 11.14 13.49 -23.63
N SER A 188 10.33 12.53 -23.21
CA SER A 188 9.39 11.84 -24.10
C SER A 188 8.21 12.69 -24.56
N GLY A 189 8.02 13.90 -24.01
CA GLY A 189 6.88 14.77 -24.34
C GLY A 189 5.54 14.31 -23.75
N ILE A 190 5.53 13.17 -23.04
CA ILE A 190 4.33 12.57 -22.41
C ILE A 190 4.00 13.27 -21.08
N VAL A 191 5.00 13.84 -20.40
CA VAL A 191 4.84 14.50 -19.11
C VAL A 191 4.83 16.03 -19.30
N PRO A 192 3.88 16.78 -18.69
CA PRO A 192 3.89 18.24 -18.73
C PRO A 192 5.25 18.81 -18.29
N GLN A 193 5.76 19.79 -19.03
CA GLN A 193 7.04 20.43 -18.73
C GLN A 193 6.90 21.24 -17.44
N ALA A 194 7.52 20.79 -16.34
CA ALA A 194 7.75 21.66 -15.19
C ALA A 194 8.78 22.74 -15.55
N SER A 195 8.68 23.92 -14.95
CA SER A 195 9.44 25.12 -15.30
C SER A 195 10.94 25.02 -15.04
N ASP A 196 11.35 24.21 -14.07
CA ASP A 196 12.74 24.17 -13.58
C ASP A 196 13.23 22.72 -13.44
N GLY A 197 14.35 22.37 -14.08
CA GLY A 197 15.09 21.13 -13.78
C GLY A 197 15.45 20.24 -14.98
N ASP A 198 16.55 19.47 -14.78
CA ASP A 198 17.23 18.59 -15.73
C ASP A 198 16.26 17.68 -16.53
N GLY A 199 16.37 17.72 -17.86
CA GLY A 199 15.56 16.90 -18.77
C GLY A 199 15.84 15.40 -18.70
N ARG A 200 16.77 14.93 -17.87
CA ARG A 200 17.09 13.49 -17.69
C ARG A 200 16.32 12.81 -16.55
N GLU A 201 15.33 13.47 -15.97
CA GLU A 201 14.58 12.90 -14.86
C GLU A 201 13.57 11.82 -15.31
N THR A 202 13.59 10.70 -14.58
CA THR A 202 12.61 9.61 -14.70
C THR A 202 11.42 9.93 -13.82
N VAL A 203 10.24 9.98 -14.42
CA VAL A 203 8.97 10.13 -13.71
C VAL A 203 8.33 8.76 -13.51
N VAL A 204 7.74 8.55 -12.34
CA VAL A 204 7.03 7.31 -12.01
C VAL A 204 5.53 7.52 -12.15
N LEU A 205 4.88 6.65 -12.92
CA LEU A 205 3.44 6.61 -13.13
C LEU A 205 2.88 5.32 -12.54
N ILE A 206 1.87 5.40 -11.68
CA ILE A 206 1.26 4.20 -11.07
C ILE A 206 0.13 3.66 -11.95
N ASN A 207 0.11 2.35 -12.17
CA ASN A 207 -0.88 1.70 -13.02
C ASN A 207 -2.31 1.94 -12.48
N PRO A 208 -3.23 2.52 -13.27
CA PRO A 208 -4.61 2.77 -12.86
C PRO A 208 -5.44 1.51 -12.58
N TYR A 209 -5.04 0.35 -13.10
CA TYR A 209 -5.70 -0.91 -12.74
C TYR A 209 -5.29 -1.38 -11.33
N VAL A 210 -4.18 -0.87 -10.81
CA VAL A 210 -3.70 -1.14 -9.45
C VAL A 210 -4.30 -0.16 -8.45
N ILE A 211 -4.51 1.09 -8.87
CA ILE A 211 -5.13 2.14 -8.06
C ILE A 211 -6.25 2.89 -8.78
N THR A 212 -7.36 3.13 -8.09
CA THR A 212 -8.46 3.97 -8.58
C THR A 212 -8.52 5.32 -7.87
N ARG A 213 -8.88 6.32 -8.67
CA ARG A 213 -9.28 7.70 -8.34
C ARG A 213 -10.68 7.93 -8.93
N LYS A 214 -11.46 8.88 -8.43
CA LYS A 214 -12.90 9.04 -8.78
C LYS A 214 -13.15 9.45 -10.26
N ARG A 215 -12.13 9.91 -11.00
CA ARG A 215 -12.23 10.12 -12.46
C ARG A 215 -11.73 8.86 -13.17
N GLU A 216 -12.68 8.10 -13.74
CA GLU A 216 -12.44 6.96 -14.64
C GLU A 216 -11.80 7.38 -15.98
N ASP A 217 -11.63 8.69 -16.21
CA ASP A 217 -10.87 9.21 -17.36
C ASP A 217 -9.36 9.05 -17.11
N HIS A 218 -8.84 7.96 -17.64
CA HIS A 218 -7.42 7.78 -17.85
C HIS A 218 -7.05 8.36 -19.20
N SER A 219 -5.95 9.10 -19.28
CA SER A 219 -5.46 9.54 -20.59
C SER A 219 -5.20 8.33 -21.48
N VAL A 220 -5.50 8.44 -22.77
CA VAL A 220 -5.29 7.36 -23.76
C VAL A 220 -3.85 6.83 -23.70
N ILE A 221 -2.89 7.72 -23.47
CA ILE A 221 -1.47 7.38 -23.31
C ILE A 221 -1.24 6.52 -22.06
N THR A 222 -1.88 6.84 -20.93
CA THR A 222 -1.78 6.03 -19.70
C THR A 222 -2.36 4.64 -19.93
N LEU A 223 -3.52 4.54 -20.58
CA LEU A 223 -4.14 3.25 -20.90
C LEU A 223 -3.26 2.43 -21.85
N GLN A 224 -2.66 3.07 -22.86
CA GLN A 224 -1.76 2.39 -23.80
C GLN A 224 -0.45 1.91 -23.14
N LEU A 225 0.09 2.66 -22.19
CA LEU A 225 1.28 2.23 -21.42
C LEU A 225 1.01 0.96 -20.60
N PHE A 226 -0.23 0.75 -20.17
CA PHE A 226 -0.61 -0.38 -19.31
C PHE A 226 -1.49 -1.44 -20.01
N SER A 227 -1.73 -1.33 -21.31
CA SER A 227 -2.68 -2.18 -22.05
C SER A 227 -2.33 -3.68 -22.03
N ASN A 228 -1.06 -4.02 -21.83
CA ASN A 228 -0.56 -5.40 -21.74
C ASN A 228 -0.27 -5.84 -20.30
N SER A 229 -0.74 -5.09 -19.29
CA SER A 229 -0.53 -5.44 -17.88
C SER A 229 -1.60 -6.42 -17.41
N PHE A 230 -1.17 -7.65 -17.04
CA PHE A 230 -1.89 -8.79 -16.42
C PHE A 230 -3.35 -9.08 -16.80
#